data_AF-A0A8J8EDS2-F1
#
_entry.id   AF-A0A8J8EDS2-F1
#
_cell.length_a   1.000
_cell.length_b   1.000
_cell.length_c   1.000
_cell.angle_alpha   90.00
_cell.angle_beta   90.00
_cell.angle_gamma   90.00
#
_symmetry.space_group_name_H-M   'P 1'
#
loop_
_entity.id
_entity.type
_entity.pdbx_description
1 polymer ?
#
loop_
_entity_poly.entity_id
_entity_poly.type
_entity_poly.pdbx_seq_one_letter_code
_entity_poly.pdbx_strand_id
1 'polypeptide(L)'
;MAVLIGLPMVGVTAGSAMAAPVHNQPRPQNQVGLGSVVMTRLDSASGAILEKHRQYIGTGAGYAWYYKVKHNGRGYVDVSVSKWVPLGGYITITIMPDMTTYSFNGHNFKLYSMKSFGVGNYRYKVVVANYDSWVSLGGWWTMDVKFDAGYGTHGIITLGMTEWPILDTILEKLGIKGKLTNKGKKLLEFVTKGSTNALVDTINLLLSGYNVDVAIFKEV
;
A
#
# COMPACT_ATOMS: atom_id res chain seq x y z
N MET A 1 42.37 39.46 49.01
CA MET A 1 42.04 38.10 49.47
C MET A 1 41.17 37.42 48.43
N ALA A 2 41.54 36.19 48.07
CA ALA A 2 40.82 35.14 47.34
C ALA A 2 40.17 35.45 45.98
N VAL A 3 40.86 34.98 44.93
CA VAL A 3 40.30 34.60 43.62
C VAL A 3 39.67 33.22 43.73
N LEU A 4 38.55 32.96 43.04
CA LEU A 4 38.24 31.61 42.55
C LEU A 4 37.57 31.65 41.16
N ILE A 5 38.21 30.95 40.23
CA ILE A 5 37.80 30.66 38.86
C ILE A 5 37.03 29.32 38.87
N GLY A 6 35.96 29.23 38.06
CA GLY A 6 35.55 27.98 37.41
C GLY A 6 34.44 27.15 38.05
N LEU A 7 33.32 26.99 37.33
CA LEU A 7 32.74 25.71 36.91
C LEU A 7 31.39 25.93 36.20
N PRO A 8 31.22 25.54 34.92
CA PRO A 8 29.90 25.31 34.36
C PRO A 8 29.44 23.92 34.86
N MET A 9 28.46 23.89 35.78
CA MET A 9 27.70 22.66 36.07
C MET A 9 26.50 22.63 35.12
N VAL A 10 26.59 21.90 34.00
CA VAL A 10 26.20 20.48 33.82
C VAL A 10 24.72 20.24 34.17
N GLY A 11 23.95 19.91 33.12
CA GLY A 11 22.90 18.90 33.21
C GLY A 11 21.49 19.41 33.48
N VAL A 12 20.78 19.83 32.43
CA VAL A 12 19.35 19.50 32.33
C VAL A 12 19.16 18.71 31.05
N THR A 13 19.31 17.41 31.22
CA THR A 13 18.63 16.34 30.52
C THR A 13 17.74 16.79 29.36
N ALA A 14 18.09 16.32 28.15
CA ALA A 14 17.15 16.07 27.07
C ALA A 14 16.10 15.07 27.58
N GLY A 15 15.15 15.57 28.36
CA GLY A 15 14.04 14.82 28.91
C GLY A 15 13.07 14.54 27.80
N SER A 16 13.25 13.40 27.15
CA SER A 16 12.20 12.54 26.60
C SER A 16 10.90 13.28 26.31
N ALA A 17 10.81 13.90 25.13
CA ALA A 17 9.53 14.10 24.49
C ALA A 17 8.98 12.71 24.14
N MET A 18 8.47 11.99 25.14
CA MET A 18 7.65 10.83 24.93
C MET A 18 6.42 11.34 24.18
N ALA A 19 6.35 11.03 22.89
CA ALA A 19 5.17 11.28 22.08
C ALA A 19 3.98 10.63 22.78
N ALA A 20 3.18 11.44 23.47
CA ALA A 20 1.95 10.98 24.08
C ALA A 20 1.03 10.50 22.94
N PRO A 21 0.45 9.29 23.04
CA PRO A 21 -0.42 8.77 22.00
C PRO A 21 -1.64 9.69 21.86
N VAL A 22 -1.82 10.26 20.66
CA VAL A 22 -2.97 11.11 20.33
C VAL A 22 -4.23 10.23 20.39
N HIS A 23 -5.02 10.40 21.44
CA HIS A 23 -6.18 9.54 21.77
C HIS A 23 -7.32 9.60 20.73
N ASN A 24 -7.29 10.58 19.82
CA ASN A 24 -8.32 10.82 18.80
C ASN A 24 -7.93 10.35 17.39
N GLN A 25 -6.89 9.55 17.23
CA GLN A 25 -6.67 8.87 15.96
C GLN A 25 -7.73 7.78 15.78
N PRO A 26 -8.38 7.68 14.61
CA PRO A 26 -9.36 6.63 14.35
C PRO A 26 -8.70 5.27 14.63
N ARG A 27 -9.18 4.59 15.67
CA ARG A 27 -8.71 3.24 16.01
C ARG A 27 -9.02 2.35 14.81
N PRO A 28 -8.04 1.64 14.24
CA PRO A 28 -8.31 0.72 13.15
C PRO A 28 -9.29 -0.33 13.67
N GLN A 29 -10.50 -0.36 13.10
CA GLN A 29 -11.54 -1.33 13.44
C GLN A 29 -11.09 -2.78 13.20
N ASN A 30 -9.93 -2.99 12.56
CA ASN A 30 -9.39 -4.29 12.21
C ASN A 30 -7.87 -4.28 12.39
N GLN A 31 -7.39 -5.10 13.33
CA GLN A 31 -6.00 -5.17 13.79
C GLN A 31 -5.00 -5.19 12.62
N VAL A 32 -4.12 -4.19 12.62
CA VAL A 32 -2.92 -4.09 11.80
C VAL A 32 -1.77 -4.48 12.74
N GLY A 33 -1.02 -5.54 12.42
CA GLY A 33 0.08 -6.02 13.26
C GLY A 33 1.14 -4.95 13.51
N LEU A 34 1.94 -5.12 14.57
CA LEU A 34 3.05 -4.24 14.95
C LEU A 34 4.08 -4.11 13.82
N GLY A 35 3.85 -3.18 12.90
CA GLY A 35 4.71 -2.99 11.74
C GLY A 35 3.94 -2.39 10.58
N SER A 36 2.93 -3.11 10.08
CA SER A 36 2.14 -2.70 8.93
C SER A 36 1.40 -1.38 9.19
N VAL A 37 1.33 -0.54 8.16
CA VAL A 37 0.75 0.81 8.20
C VAL A 37 -0.28 0.99 7.09
N VAL A 38 -0.16 0.20 6.02
CA VAL A 38 -0.96 0.29 4.81
C VAL A 38 -2.11 -0.70 4.90
N MET A 39 -3.28 -0.29 4.43
CA MET A 39 -4.44 -1.16 4.28
C MET A 39 -5.15 -0.85 2.97
N THR A 40 -5.43 -1.89 2.20
CA THR A 40 -6.07 -1.84 0.89
C THR A 40 -7.44 -2.52 0.99
N ARG A 41 -8.47 -1.82 0.54
CA ARG A 41 -9.85 -2.31 0.53
C ARG A 41 -10.52 -1.98 -0.79
N LEU A 42 -11.56 -2.75 -1.09
CA LEU A 42 -12.54 -2.42 -2.11
C LEU A 42 -13.85 -2.04 -1.42
N ASP A 43 -14.51 -1.00 -1.94
CA ASP A 43 -15.90 -0.71 -1.61
C ASP A 43 -16.71 -0.30 -2.86
N SER A 44 -18.03 -0.19 -2.71
CA SER A 44 -18.90 0.25 -3.80
C SER A 44 -20.18 0.90 -3.29
N ALA A 45 -20.39 2.16 -3.67
CA ALA A 45 -21.67 2.85 -3.48
C ALA A 45 -22.80 2.30 -4.38
N SER A 46 -22.44 1.61 -5.48
CA SER A 46 -23.41 1.07 -6.46
C SER A 46 -23.85 -0.37 -6.17
N GLY A 47 -23.36 -0.97 -5.07
CA GLY A 47 -23.63 -2.37 -4.75
C GLY A 47 -22.88 -3.35 -5.65
N ALA A 48 -21.76 -2.95 -6.25
CA ALA A 48 -20.94 -3.82 -7.11
C ALA A 48 -20.19 -4.90 -6.31
N ILE A 49 -20.04 -4.75 -5.00
CA ILE A 49 -19.50 -5.77 -4.11
C ILE A 49 -20.65 -6.63 -3.60
N LEU A 50 -20.64 -7.90 -4.01
CA LEU A 50 -21.67 -8.88 -3.71
C LEU A 50 -21.39 -9.56 -2.36
N GLU A 51 -20.13 -9.88 -2.10
CA GLU A 51 -19.69 -10.56 -0.89
C GLU A 51 -18.30 -10.02 -0.49
N LYS A 52 -18.04 -9.93 0.82
CA LYS A 52 -16.69 -9.64 1.34
C LYS A 52 -16.41 -10.40 2.62
N HIS A 53 -15.20 -10.93 2.74
CA HIS A 53 -14.70 -11.55 3.97
C HIS A 53 -13.19 -11.35 4.09
N ARG A 54 -12.63 -11.62 5.28
CA ARG A 54 -11.20 -11.52 5.53
C ARG A 54 -10.65 -12.90 5.85
N GLN A 55 -9.53 -13.28 5.24
CA GLN A 55 -8.93 -14.59 5.43
C GLN A 55 -7.42 -14.45 5.64
N TYR A 56 -6.88 -15.26 6.57
CA TYR A 56 -5.44 -15.38 6.77
C TYR A 56 -4.81 -16.10 5.56
N ILE A 57 -3.77 -15.51 4.98
CA ILE A 57 -3.13 -16.02 3.76
C ILE A 57 -1.73 -16.58 4.00
N GLY A 58 -1.26 -16.66 5.25
CA GLY A 58 0.03 -17.30 5.57
C GLY A 58 1.27 -16.58 5.03
N THR A 59 1.12 -15.33 4.57
CA THR A 59 2.22 -14.54 3.99
C THR A 59 2.62 -13.39 4.93
N GLY A 60 3.69 -12.65 4.57
CA GLY A 60 4.07 -11.41 5.27
C GLY A 60 3.00 -10.31 5.28
N ALA A 61 1.93 -10.42 4.48
CA ALA A 61 0.76 -9.54 4.56
C ALA A 61 -0.25 -9.99 5.65
N GLY A 62 -0.13 -11.21 6.18
CA GLY A 62 -0.98 -11.77 7.23
C GLY A 62 -2.37 -12.12 6.73
N TYR A 63 -3.22 -11.11 6.54
CA TYR A 63 -4.62 -11.25 6.14
C TYR A 63 -4.89 -10.52 4.84
N ALA A 64 -5.71 -11.11 3.98
CA ALA A 64 -6.23 -10.46 2.78
C ALA A 64 -7.74 -10.26 2.91
N TRP A 65 -8.24 -9.15 2.37
CA TRP A 65 -9.66 -9.05 2.05
C TRP A 65 -9.95 -9.81 0.76
N TYR A 66 -11.02 -10.59 0.78
CA TYR A 66 -11.57 -11.30 -0.37
C TYR A 66 -12.93 -10.70 -0.72
N TYR A 67 -13.10 -10.37 -1.99
CA TYR A 67 -14.32 -9.78 -2.52
C TYR A 67 -14.88 -10.63 -3.66
N LYS A 68 -16.20 -10.67 -3.76
CA LYS A 68 -16.89 -11.08 -4.98
C LYS A 68 -17.52 -9.83 -5.57
N VAL A 69 -17.19 -9.51 -6.82
CA VAL A 69 -17.59 -8.26 -7.47
C VAL A 69 -18.31 -8.54 -8.78
N LYS A 70 -19.30 -7.71 -9.11
CA LYS A 70 -20.02 -7.79 -10.38
C LYS A 70 -19.13 -7.32 -11.54
N HIS A 71 -19.01 -8.12 -12.59
CA HIS A 71 -18.36 -7.71 -13.84
C HIS A 71 -18.98 -6.40 -14.37
N ASN A 72 -18.13 -5.46 -14.76
CA ASN A 72 -18.46 -4.08 -15.13
C ASN A 72 -19.11 -3.22 -14.02
N GLY A 73 -19.18 -3.70 -12.78
CA GLY A 73 -19.66 -2.93 -11.64
C GLY A 73 -18.72 -1.79 -11.27
N ARG A 74 -19.25 -0.70 -10.72
CA ARG A 74 -18.44 0.44 -10.24
C ARG A 74 -18.14 0.31 -8.76
N GLY A 75 -16.91 0.57 -8.38
CA GLY A 75 -16.48 0.64 -6.99
C GLY A 75 -15.32 1.60 -6.84
N TYR A 76 -14.60 1.48 -5.74
CA TYR A 76 -13.35 2.18 -5.54
C TYR A 76 -12.34 1.32 -4.79
N VAL A 77 -11.07 1.57 -5.07
CA VAL A 77 -9.94 1.10 -4.26
C VAL A 77 -9.68 2.15 -3.19
N ASP A 78 -9.68 1.75 -1.92
CA ASP A 78 -9.31 2.58 -0.77
C ASP A 78 -7.98 2.08 -0.23
N VAL A 79 -7.00 2.99 -0.12
CA VAL A 79 -5.72 2.73 0.52
C VAL A 79 -5.55 3.70 1.68
N SER A 80 -5.43 3.15 2.88
CA SER A 80 -5.29 3.89 4.13
C SER A 80 -3.91 3.63 4.75
N VAL A 81 -3.28 4.68 5.28
CA VAL A 81 -1.96 4.68 5.92
C VAL A 81 -2.12 5.19 7.35
N SER A 82 -1.93 4.32 8.35
CA SER A 82 -2.46 4.51 9.72
C SER A 82 -1.48 5.04 10.78
N LYS A 83 -0.21 5.35 10.43
CA LYS A 83 0.83 5.78 11.40
C LYS A 83 1.39 7.15 11.05
N TRP A 84 2.20 7.68 11.99
CA TRP A 84 3.22 8.71 11.74
C TRP A 84 3.99 8.37 10.45
N VAL A 85 3.66 9.10 9.38
CA VAL A 85 4.34 8.98 8.09
C VAL A 85 5.58 9.88 8.14
N PRO A 86 6.80 9.37 7.93
CA PRO A 86 7.99 10.20 7.93
C PRO A 86 7.79 11.45 7.05
N LEU A 87 8.07 12.63 7.60
CA LEU A 87 7.90 13.90 6.91
C LEU A 87 8.80 13.93 5.67
N GLY A 88 8.17 13.95 4.49
CA GLY A 88 8.84 13.93 3.19
C GLY A 88 9.16 12.51 2.69
N GLY A 89 8.73 12.22 1.46
CA GLY A 89 9.21 11.07 0.69
C GLY A 89 8.45 9.75 0.85
N TYR A 90 7.39 9.69 1.66
CA TYR A 90 6.55 8.49 1.69
C TYR A 90 5.69 8.37 0.44
N ILE A 91 5.68 7.18 -0.16
CA ILE A 91 4.87 6.84 -1.32
C ILE A 91 4.12 5.55 -1.07
N THR A 92 2.96 5.44 -1.71
CA THR A 92 2.26 4.17 -1.88
C THR A 92 2.32 3.75 -3.34
N ILE A 93 2.62 2.48 -3.57
CA ILE A 93 2.63 1.88 -4.90
C ILE A 93 1.58 0.77 -4.88
N THR A 94 0.52 0.94 -5.65
CA THR A 94 -0.51 -0.09 -5.86
C THR A 94 -0.35 -0.70 -7.24
N ILE A 95 -0.19 -2.03 -7.28
CA ILE A 95 -0.16 -2.81 -8.52
C ILE A 95 -1.45 -3.63 -8.55
N MET A 96 -2.22 -3.47 -9.61
CA MET A 96 -3.55 -4.06 -9.76
C MET A 96 -3.79 -4.52 -11.20
N PRO A 97 -4.80 -5.36 -11.47
CA PRO A 97 -5.22 -5.62 -12.85
C PRO A 97 -5.57 -4.32 -13.57
N ASP A 98 -5.44 -4.30 -14.89
CA ASP A 98 -5.73 -3.12 -15.70
C ASP A 98 -7.24 -2.88 -15.83
N MET A 99 -7.83 -2.33 -14.77
CA MET A 99 -9.22 -1.89 -14.69
C MET A 99 -9.38 -0.46 -15.18
N THR A 100 -10.57 -0.12 -15.67
CA THR A 100 -10.94 1.28 -15.95
C THR A 100 -10.95 2.09 -14.64
N THR A 101 -10.30 3.25 -14.66
CA THR A 101 -10.13 4.16 -13.50
C THR A 101 -10.71 5.53 -13.83
N TYR A 102 -11.30 6.21 -12.85
CA TYR A 102 -11.96 7.52 -13.05
C TYR A 102 -11.33 8.64 -12.22
N SER A 103 -11.82 8.80 -10.99
CA SER A 103 -11.36 9.85 -10.08
C SER A 103 -10.32 9.30 -9.11
N PHE A 104 -9.43 10.18 -8.66
CA PHE A 104 -8.54 9.94 -7.53
C PHE A 104 -8.79 11.03 -6.50
N ASN A 105 -9.02 10.64 -5.25
CA ASN A 105 -9.18 11.58 -4.15
C ASN A 105 -8.32 11.14 -2.97
N GLY A 106 -7.56 12.05 -2.39
CA GLY A 106 -6.63 11.73 -1.31
C GLY A 106 -6.63 12.75 -0.19
N HIS A 107 -6.56 12.25 1.04
CA HIS A 107 -6.29 13.02 2.24
C HIS A 107 -4.82 12.81 2.65
N ASN A 108 -4.02 13.87 2.62
CA ASN A 108 -2.56 13.84 2.77
C ASN A 108 -1.84 13.02 1.69
N PHE A 109 -2.53 12.63 0.61
CA PHE A 109 -1.94 11.92 -0.53
C PHE A 109 -2.35 12.59 -1.84
N LYS A 110 -1.40 12.73 -2.75
CA LYS A 110 -1.64 13.17 -4.13
C LYS A 110 -1.24 12.08 -5.11
N LEU A 111 -2.02 11.95 -6.18
CA LEU A 111 -1.67 11.08 -7.29
C LEU A 111 -0.38 11.60 -7.95
N TYR A 112 0.66 10.78 -7.96
CA TYR A 112 1.90 11.08 -8.68
C TYR A 112 1.87 10.49 -10.09
N SER A 113 1.48 9.22 -10.21
CA SER A 113 1.36 8.57 -11.51
C SER A 113 0.34 7.44 -11.49
N MET A 114 -0.35 7.24 -12.60
CA MET A 114 -1.21 6.10 -12.85
C MET A 114 -1.01 5.67 -14.30
N LYS A 115 -0.46 4.47 -14.51
CA LYS A 115 -0.13 3.97 -15.85
C LYS A 115 -0.43 2.48 -15.98
N SER A 116 -0.97 2.10 -17.13
CA SER A 116 -1.16 0.71 -17.52
C SER A 116 0.05 0.22 -18.31
N PHE A 117 0.44 -1.03 -18.07
CA PHE A 117 1.59 -1.67 -18.70
C PHE A 117 1.20 -3.04 -19.26
N GLY A 118 1.75 -3.36 -20.43
CA GLY A 118 1.71 -4.70 -21.01
C GLY A 118 3.12 -5.27 -21.06
N VAL A 119 3.40 -6.33 -20.30
CA VAL A 119 4.72 -6.99 -20.25
C VAL A 119 4.54 -8.49 -20.42
N GLY A 120 5.00 -9.04 -21.55
CA GLY A 120 4.68 -10.41 -21.94
C GLY A 120 3.17 -10.61 -22.09
N ASN A 121 2.62 -11.62 -21.43
CA ASN A 121 1.17 -11.90 -21.43
C ASN A 121 0.43 -11.23 -20.26
N TYR A 122 1.08 -10.35 -19.51
CA TYR A 122 0.50 -9.67 -18.36
C TYR A 122 0.11 -8.25 -18.71
N ARG A 123 -1.09 -7.85 -18.30
CA ARG A 123 -1.59 -6.48 -18.38
C ARG A 123 -2.03 -6.03 -16.99
N TYR A 124 -1.46 -4.92 -16.53
CA TYR A 124 -1.65 -4.45 -15.17
C TYR A 124 -1.50 -2.92 -15.09
N LYS A 125 -1.97 -2.34 -14.01
CA LYS A 125 -1.89 -0.91 -13.73
C LYS A 125 -1.08 -0.67 -12.47
N VAL A 126 -0.20 0.32 -12.54
CA VAL A 126 0.56 0.82 -11.39
C VAL A 126 0.07 2.21 -11.04
N VAL A 127 -0.31 2.39 -9.78
CA VAL A 127 -0.71 3.66 -9.19
C VAL A 127 0.31 4.03 -8.14
N VAL A 128 0.91 5.21 -8.28
CA VAL A 128 1.84 5.78 -7.30
C VAL A 128 1.20 7.03 -6.73
N ALA A 129 1.03 7.06 -5.42
CA ALA A 129 0.55 8.24 -4.70
C ALA A 129 1.58 8.66 -3.66
N ASN A 130 1.91 9.95 -3.66
CA ASN A 130 2.88 10.54 -2.74
C ASN A 130 2.16 11.13 -1.55
N TYR A 131 2.76 10.97 -0.38
CA TYR A 131 2.35 11.71 0.80
C TYR A 131 2.61 13.20 0.58
N ASP A 132 1.56 14.00 0.74
CA ASP A 132 1.56 15.44 0.49
C ASP A 132 0.93 16.16 1.69
N SER A 133 1.64 16.08 2.82
CA SER A 133 1.33 16.87 4.00
C SER A 133 2.61 17.19 4.76
N TRP A 134 2.61 18.36 5.39
CA TRP A 134 3.68 18.87 6.24
C TRP A 134 3.54 18.41 7.70
N VAL A 135 2.43 17.72 8.03
CA VAL A 135 2.18 17.15 9.34
C VAL A 135 2.35 15.65 9.24
N SER A 136 3.06 15.00 10.15
CA SER A 136 3.22 13.55 10.16
C SER A 136 1.98 12.88 10.74
N LEU A 137 0.92 12.83 9.95
CA LEU A 137 -0.30 12.11 10.27
C LEU A 137 -0.52 11.03 9.22
N GLY A 138 -1.27 9.98 9.57
CA GLY A 138 -1.74 9.06 8.55
C GLY A 138 -2.48 9.77 7.42
N GLY A 139 -2.89 9.01 6.42
CA GLY A 139 -3.67 9.54 5.31
C GLY A 139 -4.35 8.42 4.57
N TRP A 140 -5.12 8.78 3.56
CA TRP A 140 -5.76 7.79 2.72
C TRP A 140 -5.91 8.35 1.32
N TRP A 141 -6.08 7.46 0.36
CA TRP A 141 -6.59 7.83 -0.95
C TRP A 141 -7.57 6.78 -1.44
N THR A 142 -8.48 7.25 -2.28
CA THR A 142 -9.48 6.45 -2.96
C THR A 142 -9.34 6.67 -4.46
N MET A 143 -9.62 5.63 -5.22
CA MET A 143 -9.63 5.70 -6.67
C MET A 143 -10.84 4.94 -7.19
N ASP A 144 -11.69 5.63 -7.93
CA ASP A 144 -12.85 5.02 -8.56
C ASP A 144 -12.42 4.07 -9.66
N VAL A 145 -13.00 2.87 -9.64
CA VAL A 145 -12.73 1.80 -10.59
C VAL A 145 -14.01 1.21 -11.16
N LYS A 146 -13.90 0.65 -12.35
CA LYS A 146 -14.85 -0.32 -12.89
C LYS A 146 -14.18 -1.70 -12.84
N PHE A 147 -14.86 -2.70 -12.31
CA PHE A 147 -14.36 -4.08 -12.29
C PHE A 147 -14.51 -4.71 -13.67
N ASP A 148 -13.61 -4.37 -14.58
CA ASP A 148 -13.52 -4.88 -15.96
C ASP A 148 -12.15 -5.51 -16.26
N ALA A 149 -11.54 -6.13 -15.24
CA ALA A 149 -10.29 -6.88 -15.38
C ALA A 149 -10.48 -8.19 -16.17
N GLY A 150 -11.72 -8.63 -16.34
CA GLY A 150 -12.10 -9.89 -16.95
C GLY A 150 -12.57 -10.90 -15.89
N TYR A 151 -13.44 -11.83 -16.28
CA TYR A 151 -13.94 -12.85 -15.37
C TYR A 151 -12.82 -13.67 -14.74
N GLY A 152 -12.91 -13.91 -13.43
CA GLY A 152 -11.91 -14.67 -12.68
C GLY A 152 -11.46 -13.97 -11.41
N THR A 153 -10.40 -14.51 -10.79
CA THR A 153 -9.84 -13.97 -9.56
C THR A 153 -8.63 -13.09 -9.87
N HIS A 154 -8.51 -11.97 -9.17
CA HIS A 154 -7.45 -10.99 -9.35
C HIS A 154 -6.92 -10.53 -8.00
N GLY A 155 -5.68 -10.04 -8.02
CA GLY A 155 -4.99 -9.50 -6.85
C GLY A 155 -4.68 -8.01 -7.01
N ILE A 156 -4.81 -7.30 -5.91
CA ILE A 156 -4.33 -5.93 -5.73
C ILE A 156 -3.31 -5.99 -4.61
N ILE A 157 -2.12 -5.45 -4.86
CA ILE A 157 -1.06 -5.34 -3.87
C ILE A 157 -0.66 -3.89 -3.72
N THR A 158 -0.57 -3.44 -2.48
CA THR A 158 -0.12 -2.09 -2.15
C THR A 158 1.09 -2.14 -1.25
N LEU A 159 2.07 -1.31 -1.58
CA LEU A 159 3.33 -1.16 -0.88
C LEU A 159 3.42 0.26 -0.34
N GLY A 160 3.81 0.42 0.91
CA GLY A 160 4.14 1.71 1.51
C GLY A 160 5.62 1.81 1.85
N MET A 161 6.29 2.87 1.37
CA MET A 161 7.75 3.04 1.51
C MET A 161 8.18 4.50 1.50
N THR A 162 9.40 4.79 1.93
CA THR A 162 9.98 6.14 2.02
C THR A 162 11.08 6.43 0.98
N GLU A 163 11.42 5.47 0.11
CA GLU A 163 12.60 5.54 -0.75
C GLU A 163 12.25 5.36 -2.24
N TRP A 164 12.49 6.40 -3.05
CA TRP A 164 12.28 6.39 -4.51
C TRP A 164 13.11 5.35 -5.31
N PRO A 165 14.38 5.04 -4.97
CA PRO A 165 15.15 4.01 -5.69
C PRO A 165 14.52 2.62 -5.65
N ILE A 166 13.66 2.37 -4.65
CA ILE A 166 12.95 1.10 -4.49
C ILE A 166 11.81 0.98 -5.51
N LEU A 167 11.09 2.07 -5.80
CA LEU A 167 10.10 2.10 -6.88
C LEU A 167 10.75 1.64 -8.18
N ASP A 168 11.89 2.22 -8.53
CA ASP A 168 12.59 1.88 -9.77
C ASP A 168 13.02 0.42 -9.83
N THR A 169 13.51 -0.12 -8.72
CA THR A 169 13.87 -1.55 -8.59
C THR A 169 12.64 -2.45 -8.79
N ILE A 170 11.49 -2.09 -8.23
CA ILE A 170 10.25 -2.86 -8.40
C ILE A 170 9.79 -2.79 -9.86
N LEU A 171 9.74 -1.59 -10.44
CA LEU A 171 9.32 -1.38 -11.83
C LEU A 171 10.26 -2.11 -12.82
N GLU A 172 11.57 -2.13 -12.57
CA GLU A 172 12.53 -2.89 -13.37
C GLU A 172 12.24 -4.39 -13.31
N LYS A 173 12.04 -4.95 -12.11
CA LYS A 173 11.76 -6.37 -11.92
C LYS A 173 10.43 -6.81 -12.53
N LEU A 174 9.46 -5.90 -12.61
CA LEU A 174 8.18 -6.06 -13.32
C LEU A 174 8.29 -5.91 -14.84
N GLY A 175 9.49 -5.61 -15.36
CA GLY A 175 9.76 -5.49 -16.78
C GLY A 175 9.32 -4.16 -17.42
N ILE A 176 9.09 -3.11 -16.62
CA ILE A 176 8.76 -1.77 -17.13
C ILE A 176 10.02 -1.02 -17.54
N LYS A 177 11.06 -1.09 -16.70
CA LYS A 177 12.37 -0.44 -16.93
C LYS A 177 13.47 -1.42 -17.34
N GLY A 178 13.16 -2.71 -17.42
CA GLY A 178 14.15 -3.77 -17.63
C GLY A 178 13.53 -5.10 -18.06
N LYS A 179 14.23 -6.20 -17.85
CA LYS A 179 13.76 -7.54 -18.20
C LYS A 179 12.83 -8.08 -17.10
N LEU A 180 11.66 -8.57 -17.49
CA LEU A 180 10.74 -9.24 -16.58
C LEU A 180 11.42 -10.43 -15.89
N THR A 181 11.59 -10.31 -14.57
CA THR A 181 12.22 -11.34 -13.74
C THR A 181 11.23 -12.43 -13.33
N ASN A 182 11.72 -13.60 -12.89
CA ASN A 182 10.84 -14.65 -12.35
C ASN A 182 10.05 -14.18 -11.12
N LYS A 183 10.63 -13.30 -10.29
CA LYS A 183 9.95 -12.67 -9.15
C LYS A 183 8.83 -11.74 -9.61
N GLY A 184 9.11 -10.90 -10.62
CA GLY A 184 8.10 -10.06 -11.26
C GLY A 184 6.97 -10.89 -11.88
N LYS A 185 7.27 -12.03 -12.52
CA LYS A 185 6.24 -12.94 -13.05
C LYS A 185 5.30 -13.43 -11.96
N LYS A 186 5.81 -13.92 -10.83
CA LYS A 186 4.98 -14.38 -9.71
C LYS A 186 4.10 -13.26 -9.15
N LEU A 187 4.63 -12.04 -9.02
CA LEU A 187 3.83 -10.88 -8.62
C LEU A 187 2.70 -10.61 -9.62
N LEU A 188 3.00 -10.65 -10.91
CA LEU A 188 2.00 -10.43 -11.95
C LEU A 188 0.99 -11.57 -12.05
N GLU A 189 1.36 -12.82 -11.75
CA GLU A 189 0.42 -13.94 -11.60
C GLU A 189 -0.51 -13.76 -10.42
N PHE A 190 -0.03 -13.23 -9.30
CA PHE A 190 -0.92 -12.82 -8.21
C PHE A 190 -1.89 -11.74 -8.68
N VAL A 191 -1.40 -10.70 -9.35
CA VAL A 191 -2.22 -9.57 -9.80
C VAL A 191 -3.31 -10.00 -10.80
N THR A 192 -2.98 -10.83 -11.79
CA THR A 192 -3.91 -11.19 -12.88
C THR A 192 -4.69 -12.47 -12.66
N LYS A 193 -4.29 -13.32 -11.70
CA LYS A 193 -4.96 -14.60 -11.43
C LYS A 193 -5.34 -14.81 -9.96
N GLY A 194 -4.99 -13.87 -9.07
CA GLY A 194 -5.22 -14.00 -7.63
C GLY A 194 -4.46 -15.15 -6.96
N SER A 195 -3.35 -15.61 -7.56
CA SER A 195 -2.58 -16.76 -7.05
C SER A 195 -1.86 -16.42 -5.74
N THR A 196 -2.42 -16.86 -4.61
CA THR A 196 -1.84 -16.64 -3.27
C THR A 196 -0.49 -17.33 -3.09
N ASN A 197 -0.27 -18.49 -3.73
CA ASN A 197 1.03 -19.16 -3.74
C ASN A 197 2.12 -18.29 -4.38
N ALA A 198 1.80 -17.61 -5.48
CA ALA A 198 2.73 -16.70 -6.14
C ALA A 198 3.02 -15.46 -5.28
N LEU A 199 2.06 -15.03 -4.45
CA LEU A 199 2.23 -13.93 -3.51
C LEU A 199 3.20 -14.28 -2.37
N VAL A 200 3.12 -15.48 -1.78
CA VAL A 200 4.01 -15.94 -0.69
C VAL A 200 5.47 -15.79 -1.11
N ASP A 201 5.80 -16.35 -2.28
CA ASP A 201 7.16 -16.31 -2.83
C ASP A 201 7.61 -14.89 -3.14
N THR A 202 6.70 -14.07 -3.64
CA THR A 202 6.98 -12.67 -3.99
C THR A 202 7.26 -11.83 -2.76
N ILE A 203 6.47 -11.97 -1.69
CA ILE A 203 6.65 -11.19 -0.47
C ILE A 203 8.02 -11.48 0.14
N ASN A 204 8.41 -12.75 0.24
CA ASN A 204 9.68 -13.14 0.83
C ASN A 204 10.89 -12.71 -0.02
N LEU A 205 10.77 -12.69 -1.35
CA LEU A 205 11.92 -12.52 -2.26
C LEU A 205 12.07 -11.12 -2.85
N LEU A 206 10.98 -10.36 -2.92
CA LEU A 206 10.91 -9.07 -3.60
C LEU A 206 10.50 -7.95 -2.66
N LEU A 207 9.64 -8.25 -1.68
CA LEU A 207 8.95 -7.22 -0.89
C LEU A 207 9.27 -7.28 0.62
N SER A 208 10.30 -8.04 0.99
CA SER A 208 10.74 -8.20 2.36
C SER A 208 11.18 -6.86 2.95
N GLY A 209 10.64 -6.51 4.12
CA GLY A 209 10.96 -5.25 4.80
C GLY A 209 10.06 -4.06 4.43
N TYR A 210 9.08 -4.24 3.53
CA TYR A 210 8.10 -3.20 3.21
C TYR A 210 6.77 -3.41 3.95
N ASN A 211 6.01 -2.32 4.07
CA ASN A 211 4.61 -2.40 4.47
C ASN A 211 3.80 -2.87 3.27
N VAL A 212 3.36 -4.12 3.30
CA VAL A 212 2.59 -4.75 2.23
C VAL A 212 1.19 -5.03 2.73
N ASP A 213 0.19 -4.64 1.94
CA ASP A 213 -1.18 -5.12 2.11
C ASP A 213 -1.75 -5.59 0.78
N VAL A 214 -2.74 -6.47 0.83
CA VAL A 214 -3.34 -7.07 -0.36
C VAL A 214 -4.85 -7.17 -0.25
N ALA A 215 -5.50 -6.96 -1.40
CA ALA A 215 -6.91 -7.27 -1.60
C ALA A 215 -7.04 -8.24 -2.78
N ILE A 216 -7.96 -9.20 -2.67
CA ILE A 216 -8.23 -10.20 -3.70
C ILE A 216 -9.70 -10.07 -4.08
N PHE A 217 -10.02 -10.07 -5.36
CA PHE A 217 -11.40 -10.04 -5.81
C PHE A 217 -11.67 -11.08 -6.89
N LYS A 218 -12.87 -11.64 -6.89
CA LYS A 218 -13.39 -12.49 -7.95
C LYS A 218 -14.48 -11.75 -8.71
N GLU A 219 -14.22 -11.48 -9.98
CA GLU A 219 -15.14 -10.86 -10.91
C GLU A 219 -16.09 -11.95 -11.49
N VAL A 220 -17.39 -11.77 -11.29
CA VAL A 220 -18.46 -12.71 -11.66
C VAL A 220 -19.57 -12.07 -12.48
#